data_AF-A0A2E4DBW5-F1
#
_entry.id   AF-A0A2E4DBW5-F1
#
_cell.length_a   1.000
_cell.length_b   1.000
_cell.length_c   1.000
_cell.angle_alpha   90.00
_cell.angle_beta   90.00
_cell.angle_gamma   90.00
#
_symmetry.space_group_name_H-M   'P 1'
#
loop_
_entity.id
_entity.type
_entity.pdbx_description
1 polymer ?
#
loop_
_entity_poly.entity_id
_entity_poly.type
_entity_poly.pdbx_seq_one_letter_code
_entity_poly.pdbx_strand_id
1 'polypeptide(L)'
;MHPIEFVSTSPVFLSHKDSVKTKFARHDYFNIARTKIGNDVWIGEGVFIKSGVTIGDGAVVGMGSVVTKDVPPYTIFAGNPARLIRKRFTEEISRKLLKSEWWKYNDEQLVKHAQFFTDPEKFLEKIGS
;
A
#
# COMPACT_ATOMS: atom_id res chain seq x y z
N MET A 1 6.08 17.18 -2.07
CA MET A 1 5.63 17.65 -0.74
C MET A 1 6.44 18.89 -0.43
N HIS A 2 5.85 19.95 0.14
CA HIS A 2 6.57 21.17 0.49
C HIS A 2 7.00 21.12 1.96
N PRO A 3 8.17 21.68 2.32
CA PRO A 3 8.59 21.76 3.71
C PRO A 3 7.62 22.67 4.48
N ILE A 4 7.07 22.15 5.58
CA ILE A 4 6.20 22.92 6.49
C ILE A 4 6.98 23.50 7.68
N GLU A 5 8.25 23.13 7.83
CA GLU A 5 9.17 23.61 8.86
C GLU A 5 9.90 24.92 8.45
N PHE A 6 9.79 25.31 7.18
CA PHE A 6 10.39 26.55 6.68
C PHE A 6 9.46 27.74 6.96
N VAL A 7 10.01 28.94 6.97
CA VAL A 7 9.23 30.19 7.09
C VAL A 7 8.17 30.31 5.99
N SER A 8 8.37 29.69 4.82
CA SER A 8 7.42 29.66 3.72
C SER A 8 7.36 28.28 3.07
N THR A 9 6.15 27.85 2.68
CA THR A 9 5.92 26.66 1.85
C THR A 9 6.08 26.94 0.34
N SER A 10 6.43 28.18 -0.03
CA SER A 10 6.49 28.60 -1.43
C SER A 10 7.62 27.89 -2.19
N PRO A 11 7.36 27.37 -3.40
CA PRO A 11 8.37 26.75 -4.25
C PRO A 11 9.49 27.70 -4.69
N VAL A 12 9.33 29.02 -4.56
CA VAL A 12 10.36 30.01 -4.94
C VAL A 12 11.67 29.87 -4.15
N PHE A 13 11.65 29.11 -3.05
CA PHE A 13 12.83 28.85 -2.21
C PHE A 13 13.40 27.44 -2.40
N LEU A 14 12.80 26.60 -3.24
CA LEU A 14 13.16 25.18 -3.41
C LEU A 14 13.93 24.95 -4.72
N SER A 15 14.90 24.05 -4.69
CA SER A 15 15.78 23.73 -5.83
C SER A 15 15.13 22.78 -6.85
N HIS A 16 14.05 22.08 -6.50
CA HIS A 16 13.47 21.04 -7.35
C HIS A 16 12.60 21.57 -8.49
N LYS A 17 12.33 20.72 -9.49
CA LYS A 17 11.43 21.03 -10.61
C LYS A 17 10.01 21.26 -10.10
N ASP A 18 9.47 22.44 -10.35
CA ASP A 18 8.10 22.82 -10.01
C ASP A 18 7.55 23.81 -11.06
N SER A 19 6.32 24.28 -10.85
CA SER A 19 5.62 25.14 -11.80
C SER A 19 6.04 26.61 -11.76
N VAL A 20 7.07 26.98 -10.98
CA VAL A 20 7.43 28.39 -10.75
C VAL A 20 8.81 28.73 -11.30
N LYS A 21 8.86 29.77 -12.16
CA LYS A 21 10.11 30.24 -12.79
C LYS A 21 11.00 31.05 -11.84
N THR A 22 10.39 31.91 -11.01
CA THR A 22 11.12 32.78 -10.08
C THR A 22 11.66 31.98 -8.90
N LYS A 23 12.95 32.17 -8.58
CA LYS A 23 13.60 31.56 -7.42
C LYS A 23 14.35 32.63 -6.63
N PHE A 24 13.99 32.80 -5.37
CA PHE A 24 14.68 33.70 -4.43
C PHE A 24 15.78 32.96 -3.66
N ALA A 25 15.66 31.63 -3.52
CA ALA A 25 16.71 30.76 -3.00
C ALA A 25 16.58 29.36 -3.61
N ARG A 26 17.61 28.53 -3.45
CA ARG A 26 17.61 27.12 -3.88
C ARG A 26 18.00 26.24 -2.70
N HIS A 27 17.01 25.79 -1.95
CA HIS A 27 17.20 24.80 -0.89
C HIS A 27 16.81 23.42 -1.41
N ASP A 28 17.70 22.45 -1.21
CA ASP A 28 17.40 21.06 -1.51
C ASP A 28 16.39 20.51 -0.52
N TYR A 29 15.23 20.14 -1.07
CA TYR A 29 14.17 19.47 -0.33
C TYR A 29 13.59 18.39 -1.23
N PHE A 30 14.26 17.25 -1.27
CA PHE A 30 13.84 16.12 -2.10
C PHE A 30 13.31 15.01 -1.21
N ASN A 31 12.03 14.68 -1.39
CA ASN A 31 11.49 13.42 -0.93
C ASN A 31 10.68 12.81 -2.08
N ILE A 32 11.39 12.20 -3.04
CA ILE A 32 10.76 11.28 -4.01
C ILE A 32 10.45 10.01 -3.22
N ALA A 33 9.32 10.02 -2.55
CA ALA A 33 8.87 8.89 -1.77
C ALA A 33 8.13 7.93 -2.72
N ARG A 34 8.77 6.81 -3.05
CA ARG A 34 8.20 5.77 -3.91
C ARG A 34 7.03 5.11 -3.18
N THR A 35 5.83 5.23 -3.75
CA THR A 35 4.67 4.45 -3.30
C THR A 35 4.84 3.00 -3.72
N LYS A 36 4.56 2.06 -2.82
CA LYS A 36 4.61 0.61 -3.09
C LYS A 36 3.23 0.02 -2.85
N ILE A 37 2.77 -0.79 -3.79
CA ILE A 37 1.54 -1.58 -3.67
C ILE A 37 1.95 -3.04 -3.77
N GLY A 38 1.57 -3.83 -2.77
CA GLY A 38 1.83 -5.27 -2.72
C GLY A 38 0.97 -6.06 -3.69
N ASN A 39 1.04 -7.39 -3.55
CA ASN A 39 0.30 -8.37 -4.33
C ASN A 39 -1.10 -8.58 -3.74
N ASP A 40 -2.08 -8.99 -4.55
CA ASP A 40 -3.46 -9.24 -4.10
C ASP A 40 -4.13 -8.05 -3.35
N VAL A 41 -3.71 -6.81 -3.65
CA VAL A 41 -4.32 -5.63 -3.04
C VAL A 41 -5.61 -5.29 -3.78
N TRP A 42 -6.69 -5.09 -3.04
CA TRP A 42 -7.94 -4.54 -3.58
C TRP A 42 -8.05 -3.05 -3.25
N ILE A 43 -8.10 -2.21 -4.27
CA ILE A 43 -8.25 -0.75 -4.14
C ILE A 43 -9.59 -0.35 -4.74
N GLY A 44 -10.50 0.15 -3.90
CA GLY A 44 -11.79 0.65 -4.33
C GLY A 44 -11.68 1.91 -5.20
N GLU A 45 -12.76 2.24 -5.90
CA GLU A 45 -12.85 3.45 -6.71
C GLU A 45 -12.61 4.72 -5.89
N GLY A 46 -12.02 5.75 -6.51
CA GLY A 46 -11.87 7.07 -5.87
C GLY A 46 -10.93 7.11 -4.66
N VAL A 47 -10.06 6.12 -4.50
CA VAL A 47 -9.04 6.11 -3.43
C VAL A 47 -7.89 7.05 -3.79
N PHE A 48 -7.50 7.89 -2.83
CA PHE A 48 -6.32 8.76 -2.93
C PHE A 48 -5.21 8.24 -2.03
N ILE A 49 -4.01 7.99 -2.59
CA ILE A 49 -2.85 7.48 -1.86
C ILE A 49 -1.76 8.55 -1.81
N LYS A 50 -1.37 8.96 -0.60
CA LYS A 50 -0.24 9.87 -0.41
C LYS A 50 1.05 9.23 -0.94
N SER A 51 1.86 10.02 -1.68
CA SER A 51 3.19 9.59 -2.13
C SER A 51 4.03 9.05 -0.97
N GLY A 52 4.69 7.92 -1.19
CA GLY A 52 5.59 7.30 -0.21
C GLY A 52 4.96 6.27 0.71
N VAL A 53 3.64 6.07 0.59
CA VAL A 53 2.93 5.04 1.36
C VAL A 53 3.21 3.65 0.79
N THR A 54 3.31 2.66 1.69
CA THR A 54 3.30 1.23 1.35
C THR A 54 1.94 0.63 1.68
N ILE A 55 1.33 -0.04 0.70
CA ILE A 55 0.14 -0.88 0.87
C ILE A 55 0.59 -2.34 0.82
N GLY A 56 0.48 -3.05 1.95
CA GLY A 56 0.96 -4.42 2.10
C GLY A 56 0.14 -5.45 1.34
N ASP A 57 0.72 -6.64 1.12
CA ASP A 57 0.08 -7.72 0.36
C ASP A 57 -1.29 -8.11 0.94
N GLY A 58 -2.26 -8.37 0.07
CA GLY A 58 -3.61 -8.74 0.47
C GLY A 58 -4.38 -7.62 1.17
N ALA A 59 -3.89 -6.38 1.24
CA ALA A 59 -4.64 -5.30 1.86
C ALA A 59 -5.87 -4.89 1.02
N VAL A 60 -6.86 -4.32 1.69
CA VAL A 60 -8.12 -3.85 1.10
C VAL A 60 -8.29 -2.39 1.47
N VAL A 61 -8.43 -1.51 0.49
CA VAL A 61 -8.70 -0.09 0.68
C VAL A 61 -10.09 0.24 0.14
N GLY A 62 -11.00 0.60 1.04
CA GLY A 62 -12.38 0.93 0.68
C GLY A 62 -12.50 2.14 -0.24
N MET A 63 -13.57 2.17 -1.05
CA MET A 63 -13.89 3.27 -1.97
C MET A 63 -13.84 4.65 -1.29
N GLY A 64 -13.35 5.67 -2.00
CA GLY A 64 -13.29 7.06 -1.53
C GLY A 64 -12.27 7.34 -0.41
N SER A 65 -11.43 6.37 -0.05
CA SER A 65 -10.50 6.51 1.07
C SER A 65 -9.31 7.41 0.77
N VAL A 66 -8.81 8.12 1.78
CA VAL A 66 -7.58 8.93 1.69
C VAL A 66 -6.48 8.31 2.55
N VAL A 67 -5.59 7.57 1.90
CA VAL A 67 -4.51 6.82 2.55
C VAL A 67 -3.32 7.75 2.81
N THR A 68 -3.09 8.06 4.08
CA THR A 68 -2.03 8.99 4.52
C THR A 68 -0.87 8.31 5.25
N LYS A 69 -1.01 7.01 5.57
CA LYS A 69 -0.04 6.17 6.28
C LYS A 69 -0.03 4.77 5.67
N ASP A 70 1.03 4.02 5.93
CA ASP A 70 1.17 2.63 5.49
C ASP A 70 -0.01 1.76 5.93
N VAL A 71 -0.42 0.86 5.04
CA VAL A 71 -1.50 -0.11 5.25
C VAL A 71 -0.86 -1.48 5.42
N PRO A 72 -0.94 -2.12 6.60
CA PRO A 72 -0.35 -3.43 6.82
C PRO A 72 -0.98 -4.52 5.92
N PRO A 73 -0.23 -5.59 5.61
CA PRO A 73 -0.75 -6.72 4.84
C PRO A 73 -2.02 -7.33 5.45
N TYR A 74 -2.91 -7.85 4.62
CA TYR A 74 -4.15 -8.50 5.02
C TYR A 74 -5.04 -7.67 5.97
N THR A 75 -4.98 -6.34 5.89
CA THR A 75 -5.87 -5.43 6.63
C THR A 75 -6.85 -4.72 5.71
N ILE A 76 -7.99 -4.31 6.29
CA ILE A 76 -9.02 -3.53 5.61
C ILE A 76 -9.00 -2.12 6.17
N PHE A 77 -8.71 -1.14 5.32
CA PHE A 77 -8.71 0.28 5.65
C PHE A 77 -9.80 1.01 4.87
N ALA A 78 -10.45 1.97 5.51
CA ALA A 78 -11.40 2.85 4.83
C ALA A 78 -11.47 4.24 5.49
N GLY A 79 -12.02 5.22 4.77
CA GLY A 79 -12.35 6.56 5.27
C GLY A 79 -11.35 7.66 4.87
N ASN A 80 -11.62 8.88 5.32
CA ASN A 80 -10.79 10.06 5.10
C ASN A 80 -10.54 10.80 6.43
N PRO A 81 -9.34 10.68 7.05
CA PRO A 81 -8.23 9.83 6.62
C PRO A 81 -8.54 8.34 6.79
N ALA A 82 -7.93 7.48 5.96
CA ALA A 82 -8.12 6.04 6.04
C ALA A 82 -7.65 5.49 7.40
N ARG A 83 -8.45 4.62 7.99
CA ARG A 83 -8.20 3.94 9.27
C ARG A 83 -8.48 2.46 9.16
N LEU A 84 -7.82 1.68 10.01
CA LEU A 84 -8.07 0.25 10.14
C LEU A 84 -9.53 0.02 10.53
N ILE A 85 -10.25 -0.73 9.70
CA ILE A 85 -11.60 -1.23 10.00
C ILE A 85 -11.50 -2.58 10.70
N ARG A 86 -10.79 -3.52 10.08
CA ARG A 86 -10.51 -4.86 10.63
C ARG A 86 -9.40 -5.55 9.85
N LYS A 87 -8.96 -6.71 10.33
CA LYS A 87 -8.09 -7.63 9.58
C LYS A 87 -8.95 -8.52 8.68
N ARG A 88 -8.40 -8.96 7.53
CA ARG A 88 -9.03 -9.97 6.67
C ARG A 88 -9.07 -11.33 7.38
N PHE A 89 -7.96 -11.69 8.03
CA PHE A 89 -7.74 -12.97 8.69
C PHE A 89 -7.11 -12.79 10.08
N THR A 90 -6.95 -13.90 10.81
CA THR A 90 -6.14 -13.92 12.04
C THR A 90 -4.66 -13.64 11.72
N GLU A 91 -3.89 -13.26 12.74
CA GLU A 91 -2.43 -13.06 12.58
C GLU A 91 -1.72 -14.31 12.06
N GLU A 92 -2.14 -15.49 12.53
CA GLU A 92 -1.53 -16.74 12.13
C GLU A 92 -1.74 -17.04 10.64
N ILE A 93 -2.99 -16.92 10.18
CA ILE A 93 -3.33 -17.13 8.76
C ILE A 93 -2.60 -16.11 7.89
N SER A 94 -2.64 -14.83 8.28
CA SER A 94 -1.98 -13.75 7.53
C SER A 94 -0.48 -14.00 7.39
N ARG A 95 0.20 -14.41 8.48
CA ARG A 95 1.62 -14.75 8.46
C ARG A 95 1.93 -15.95 7.56
N LYS A 96 1.10 -17.00 7.60
CA LYS A 96 1.28 -18.19 6.76
C LYS A 96 1.08 -17.87 5.28
N LEU A 97 0.07 -17.06 4.93
CA LEU A 97 -0.17 -16.60 3.56
C LEU A 97 0.95 -15.69 3.04
N LEU A 98 1.47 -14.79 3.88
CA LEU A 98 2.64 -13.98 3.54
C LEU A 98 3.87 -14.86 3.27
N LYS A 99 4.07 -15.90 4.08
CA LYS A 99 5.19 -16.84 3.92
C LYS A 99 5.07 -17.69 2.65
N SER A 100 3.86 -18.02 2.21
CA SER A 100 3.68 -18.84 1.02
C SER A 100 3.99 -18.10 -0.27
N GLU A 101 3.85 -16.77 -0.27
CA GLU A 101 3.99 -15.92 -1.46
C GLU A 101 3.26 -16.51 -2.68
N TRP A 102 2.04 -17.03 -2.46
CA TRP A 102 1.30 -17.82 -3.45
C TRP A 102 1.08 -17.08 -4.78
N TRP A 103 1.09 -15.74 -4.76
CA TRP A 103 1.03 -14.89 -5.95
C TRP A 103 2.25 -15.02 -6.87
N LYS A 104 3.34 -15.66 -6.41
CA LYS A 104 4.52 -16.00 -7.24
C LYS A 104 4.43 -17.40 -7.86
N TYR A 105 3.40 -18.17 -7.56
CA TYR A 105 3.23 -19.51 -8.10
C TYR A 105 3.04 -19.45 -9.62
N ASN A 106 3.56 -20.45 -10.32
CA ASN A 106 3.27 -20.63 -11.74
C ASN A 106 1.86 -21.20 -11.95
N ASP A 107 1.41 -21.22 -13.21
CA ASP A 107 0.05 -21.66 -13.55
C ASP A 107 -0.24 -23.10 -13.10
N GLU A 108 0.72 -24.02 -13.20
CA GLU A 108 0.55 -25.41 -12.76
C GLU A 108 0.30 -25.51 -11.25
N GLN A 109 1.08 -24.76 -10.46
CA GLN A 109 0.91 -24.65 -9.02
C GLN A 109 -0.44 -24.01 -8.66
N LEU A 110 -0.84 -22.94 -9.36
CA LEU A 110 -2.13 -22.29 -9.14
C LEU A 110 -3.29 -23.24 -9.45
N VAL A 111 -3.28 -23.92 -10.59
CA VAL A 111 -4.29 -24.92 -10.97
C VAL A 111 -4.39 -26.04 -9.94
N LYS A 112 -3.24 -26.57 -9.46
CA LYS A 112 -3.19 -27.61 -8.43
C LYS A 112 -3.90 -27.22 -7.14
N HIS A 113 -3.81 -25.93 -6.75
CA HIS A 113 -4.34 -25.45 -5.49
C HIS A 113 -5.65 -24.66 -5.61
N ALA A 114 -6.12 -24.34 -6.83
CA ALA A 114 -7.24 -23.44 -7.11
C ALA A 114 -8.52 -23.79 -6.35
N GLN A 115 -8.84 -25.08 -6.22
CA GLN A 115 -10.04 -25.55 -5.51
C GLN A 115 -10.08 -25.18 -4.01
N PHE A 116 -8.94 -24.78 -3.42
CA PHE A 116 -8.83 -24.41 -2.01
C PHE A 116 -8.84 -22.89 -1.78
N PHE A 117 -8.83 -22.05 -2.83
CA PHE A 117 -8.74 -20.58 -2.69
C PHE A 117 -9.96 -19.93 -2.00
N THR A 118 -11.05 -20.66 -1.85
CA THR A 118 -12.24 -20.20 -1.10
C THR A 118 -12.08 -20.31 0.41
N ASP A 119 -11.09 -21.07 0.90
CA ASP A 119 -10.87 -21.36 2.31
C ASP A 119 -9.36 -21.25 2.64
N PRO A 120 -8.93 -20.15 3.26
CA PRO A 120 -7.51 -19.89 3.51
C PRO A 120 -6.88 -20.93 4.43
N GLU A 121 -7.63 -21.55 5.36
CA GLU A 121 -7.08 -22.58 6.24
C GLU A 121 -6.79 -23.85 5.46
N LYS A 122 -7.76 -24.33 4.68
CA LYS A 122 -7.57 -25.52 3.82
C LYS A 122 -6.48 -25.30 2.77
N PHE A 123 -6.41 -24.10 2.19
CA PHE A 123 -5.33 -23.76 1.26
C PHE A 123 -3.96 -23.90 1.95
N LEU A 124 -3.82 -23.34 3.15
CA LEU A 124 -2.58 -23.39 3.93
C LEU A 124 -2.21 -24.81 4.36
N GLU A 125 -3.19 -25.64 4.75
CA GLU A 125 -2.98 -27.07 5.03
C GLU A 125 -2.44 -27.79 3.80
N LYS A 126 -2.98 -27.48 2.61
CA LYS A 126 -2.62 -28.19 1.38
C LYS A 126 -1.27 -27.80 0.78
N ILE A 127 -0.80 -26.58 1.02
CA ILE A 127 0.55 -26.15 0.58
C ILE A 127 1.63 -26.51 1.62
N GLY A 128 1.22 -26.73 2.88
CA GLY A 128 2.12 -27.15 3.96
C GLY A 128 2.33 -28.66 4.07
N SER A 129 1.58 -29.45 3.29
CA SER A 129 1.69 -30.90 3.13
C SER A 129 2.40 -31.27 1.83
#